data_AF-A0A660VA30-F1
#
_entry.id   AF-A0A660VA30-F1
#
_cell.length_a   1.000
_cell.length_b   1.000
_cell.length_c   1.000
_cell.angle_alpha   90.00
_cell.angle_beta   90.00
_cell.angle_gamma   90.00
#
_symmetry.space_group_name_H-M   'P 1'
#
loop_
_entity.id
_entity.type
_entity.pdbx_description
1 polymer ?
#
loop_
_entity_poly.entity_id
_entity_poly.type
_entity_poly.pdbx_seq_one_letter_code
_entity_poly.pdbx_strand_id
1 'polypeptide(L)'
;MCNLPLDTCNNPCYNKIRVVANDEDPKSPAHIRKKTALGGCGMASVRFAKAVVLTFAVIAIAMGCSSRKTKKHTPQSLQITTTRLPDATEGVPYTATIEATGGEAPYTWSVTGLPSGLNWSQVGDAAEISGAPASGTAGTYNVNVTVSDSSPQTQSVSATLQLVVNPAGGTVPRADFEANTTQGTAPLTVNFTDKSTGSITQWQWDFDNDGTTDSTDQNPRWTYYDPGWYTVKLTVSDGTNSDTCVKKMYILVANNIWYVNGNGGDDGNGGTDWGDAFATMSKALSVANNYDLILVADAIYSETNLNFNGKKIYLKGVDHNNAGQRPVIDCQGNGRAFYFDSGETEDSVVDNFTIKNGSSDKGGAIYCNSSSPRISNCTFTDSSASSYGGAIYCENSNGLTVTNCVFSNNSAGNLGGAISCVSSNISISNCIFSGNSSDMGGAVLCGSCSPNITNCTFSGNSASKEGGAVYCTFSTPLLNNCILWNNSAGTAGNEIYADAVSSCKLNYCCVDSTGYGGSGTIDDSNNCIHSDPQFVNAAGGDYHLRDTSPCIDAGDNTYVPVGVTTDLDGDQRIVDGNNDGVATVDIGAYEYQP
;
A
#
# COMPACT_ATOMS: atom_id res chain seq x y z
N MET A 1 36.20 -58.51 8.04
CA MET A 1 35.25 -59.01 9.07
C MET A 1 34.40 -57.82 9.48
N CYS A 2 33.11 -57.66 9.24
CA CYS A 2 32.02 -58.38 8.56
C CYS A 2 31.06 -57.26 8.08
N ASN A 3 30.80 -57.15 6.78
CA ASN A 3 29.55 -57.53 6.08
C ASN A 3 28.26 -56.77 6.47
N LEU A 4 27.68 -56.13 5.45
CA LEU A 4 26.35 -55.50 5.30
C LEU A 4 25.19 -56.52 5.49
N PRO A 5 23.90 -56.08 5.51
CA PRO A 5 23.12 -55.81 4.28
C PRO A 5 22.21 -54.55 4.40
N LEU A 6 22.08 -53.70 3.37
CA LEU A 6 21.03 -53.68 2.34
C LEU A 6 19.66 -54.25 2.76
N ASP A 7 18.63 -53.40 2.78
CA ASP A 7 17.31 -53.82 2.33
C ASP A 7 16.54 -52.67 1.66
N THR A 8 16.04 -53.00 0.49
CA THR A 8 15.21 -52.24 -0.44
C THR A 8 13.73 -52.46 -0.16
N CYS A 9 12.88 -51.46 -0.39
CA CYS A 9 11.50 -51.72 -0.80
C CYS A 9 11.05 -50.71 -1.86
N ASN A 10 10.81 -51.26 -3.05
CA ASN A 10 10.19 -50.67 -4.22
C ASN A 10 8.65 -50.64 -4.08
N ASN A 11 8.07 -49.77 -4.92
CA ASN A 11 6.83 -49.92 -5.68
C ASN A 11 5.53 -49.22 -5.23
N PRO A 12 4.71 -48.83 -6.23
CA PRO A 12 3.84 -47.65 -6.23
C PRO A 12 2.37 -48.08 -6.29
N CYS A 13 1.43 -47.13 -6.22
CA CYS A 13 0.12 -47.19 -6.86
C CYS A 13 -0.69 -45.99 -6.38
N TYR A 14 -1.17 -45.14 -7.30
CA TYR A 14 -2.59 -44.80 -7.34
C TYR A 14 -2.92 -44.31 -8.76
N ASN A 15 -3.56 -45.19 -9.51
CA ASN A 15 -4.10 -44.98 -10.84
C ASN A 15 -5.61 -44.71 -10.68
N LYS A 16 -6.12 -43.73 -11.44
CA LYS A 16 -7.47 -43.68 -12.06
C LYS A 16 -8.67 -44.20 -11.28
N ILE A 17 -9.66 -43.33 -11.04
CA ILE A 17 -11.07 -43.74 -11.07
C ILE A 17 -11.85 -42.81 -12.03
N ARG A 18 -12.54 -43.48 -12.96
CA ARG A 18 -13.44 -42.96 -13.98
C ARG A 18 -14.82 -42.62 -13.39
N VAL A 19 -15.43 -41.61 -14.02
CA VAL A 19 -16.85 -41.39 -14.28
C VAL A 19 -17.75 -42.62 -14.11
N VAL A 20 -18.82 -42.48 -13.32
CA VAL A 20 -20.13 -43.10 -13.57
C VAL A 20 -21.21 -42.07 -13.24
N ALA A 21 -22.02 -41.75 -14.25
CA ALA A 21 -23.24 -40.96 -14.17
C ALA A 21 -24.35 -41.72 -13.43
N ASN A 22 -25.31 -41.00 -12.86
CA ASN A 22 -26.71 -41.43 -12.81
C ASN A 22 -27.59 -40.19 -12.61
N ASP A 23 -28.29 -39.83 -13.70
CA ASP A 23 -29.58 -39.16 -13.66
C ASP A 23 -30.63 -40.15 -13.12
N GLU A 24 -31.52 -39.69 -12.24
CA GLU A 24 -32.96 -39.49 -12.54
C GLU A 24 -33.75 -39.11 -11.27
N ASP A 25 -34.50 -38.03 -11.41
CA ASP A 25 -35.59 -37.47 -10.60
C ASP A 25 -36.82 -38.45 -10.60
N PRO A 26 -38.04 -38.22 -10.02
CA PRO A 26 -38.55 -37.09 -9.26
C PRO A 26 -39.62 -37.38 -8.14
N LYS A 27 -40.09 -36.28 -7.50
CA LYS A 27 -41.44 -36.00 -6.90
C LYS A 27 -41.78 -36.32 -5.42
N SER A 28 -42.34 -35.26 -4.79
CA SER A 28 -43.10 -35.08 -3.52
C SER A 28 -44.31 -36.03 -3.32
N PRO A 29 -45.15 -36.02 -2.22
CA PRO A 29 -45.38 -34.98 -1.20
C PRO A 29 -45.72 -35.40 0.27
N ALA A 30 -45.76 -34.37 1.14
CA ALA A 30 -46.69 -34.11 2.26
C ALA A 30 -46.83 -35.00 3.53
N HIS A 31 -46.78 -34.28 4.67
CA HIS A 31 -47.73 -34.28 5.81
C HIS A 31 -47.50 -35.22 7.04
N ILE A 32 -47.22 -34.64 8.23
CA ILE A 32 -48.12 -34.57 9.43
C ILE A 32 -47.40 -34.32 10.80
N ARG A 33 -47.84 -33.23 11.46
CA ARG A 33 -48.07 -32.91 12.91
C ARG A 33 -46.97 -33.04 14.00
N LYS A 34 -46.81 -31.93 14.77
CA LYS A 34 -47.37 -31.66 16.14
C LYS A 34 -47.06 -30.18 16.53
N LYS A 35 -48.04 -29.27 16.71
CA LYS A 35 -48.63 -28.71 17.98
C LYS A 35 -47.61 -28.55 19.14
N THR A 36 -47.45 -27.38 19.80
CA THR A 36 -48.41 -26.62 20.65
C THR A 36 -47.89 -25.17 20.88
N ALA A 37 -48.65 -24.07 20.63
CA ALA A 37 -49.36 -23.13 21.55
C ALA A 37 -48.48 -22.45 22.65
N LEU A 38 -48.57 -21.17 23.06
CA LEU A 38 -49.57 -20.07 23.11
C LEU A 38 -48.82 -18.71 22.92
N GLY A 39 -49.37 -17.51 22.67
CA GLY A 39 -50.72 -16.95 22.53
C GLY A 39 -50.60 -15.41 22.38
N GLY A 40 -51.32 -14.78 21.43
CA GLY A 40 -52.27 -13.65 21.61
C GLY A 40 -51.64 -12.26 21.85
N CYS A 41 -52.09 -11.12 21.31
CA CYS A 41 -53.27 -10.69 20.55
C CYS A 41 -52.91 -9.25 20.05
N GLY A 42 -53.11 -8.87 18.78
CA GLY A 42 -54.29 -8.08 18.39
C GLY A 42 -53.90 -6.89 17.47
N MET A 43 -54.31 -6.97 16.21
CA MET A 43 -54.15 -5.98 15.14
C MET A 43 -55.15 -4.81 15.28
N ALA A 44 -54.87 -3.65 14.66
CA ALA A 44 -55.48 -3.24 13.39
C ALA A 44 -55.46 -1.72 13.14
N SER A 45 -55.08 -1.40 11.91
CA SER A 45 -55.06 -0.13 11.19
C SER A 45 -56.43 0.29 10.64
N VAL A 46 -56.71 1.60 10.52
CA VAL A 46 -57.64 2.18 9.52
C VAL A 46 -57.23 3.61 9.12
N ARG A 47 -57.21 3.90 7.80
CA ARG A 47 -57.15 5.23 7.14
C ARG A 47 -58.57 5.76 6.89
N PHE A 48 -58.80 7.08 6.82
CA PHE A 48 -59.79 7.69 5.90
C PHE A 48 -59.58 9.22 5.71
N ALA A 49 -60.09 9.75 4.59
CA ALA A 49 -59.86 11.08 4.02
C ALA A 49 -61.09 12.03 4.08
N LYS A 50 -60.79 13.35 3.97
CA LYS A 50 -61.54 14.54 3.47
C LYS A 50 -63.09 14.60 3.43
N ALA A 51 -63.66 15.71 3.91
CA ALA A 51 -64.52 16.65 3.13
C ALA A 51 -64.97 17.90 3.93
N VAL A 52 -65.33 18.95 3.18
CA VAL A 52 -65.63 20.36 3.49
C VAL A 52 -67.09 20.61 3.89
N VAL A 53 -67.38 21.61 4.74
CA VAL A 53 -68.70 22.31 4.80
C VAL A 53 -68.49 23.81 5.09
N LEU A 54 -69.28 24.65 4.42
CA LEU A 54 -69.32 26.12 4.46
C LEU A 54 -70.74 26.56 4.84
N THR A 55 -70.94 27.58 5.70
CA THR A 55 -72.12 28.47 5.66
C THR A 55 -71.97 29.74 6.55
N PHE A 56 -72.36 30.89 5.97
CA PHE A 56 -72.54 32.26 6.51
C PHE A 56 -73.81 32.37 7.40
N ALA A 57 -74.20 33.42 8.16
CA ALA A 57 -73.70 34.72 8.66
C ALA A 57 -74.77 35.27 9.65
N VAL A 58 -74.42 36.05 10.68
CA VAL A 58 -75.32 37.07 11.29
C VAL A 58 -74.49 38.24 11.86
N ILE A 59 -74.92 39.46 11.55
CA ILE A 59 -74.41 40.77 11.99
C ILE A 59 -75.07 41.16 13.32
N ALA A 60 -74.30 41.71 14.26
CA ALA A 60 -74.81 42.52 15.37
C ALA A 60 -73.88 43.72 15.63
N ILE A 61 -74.49 44.87 15.90
CA ILE A 61 -73.92 46.22 15.88
C ILE A 61 -73.49 46.67 17.31
N ALA A 62 -72.42 47.48 17.33
CA ALA A 62 -72.06 48.55 18.28
C ALA A 62 -71.32 48.31 19.63
N MET A 63 -70.23 49.09 19.72
CA MET A 63 -69.69 49.85 20.87
C MET A 63 -68.91 49.13 21.98
N GLY A 64 -67.58 49.17 21.82
CA GLY A 64 -66.64 49.81 22.75
C GLY A 64 -66.64 49.42 24.23
N CYS A 65 -65.69 48.57 24.62
CA CYS A 65 -64.86 48.78 25.82
C CYS A 65 -63.50 48.11 25.64
N SER A 66 -62.44 48.87 25.94
CA SER A 66 -61.03 48.51 25.80
C SER A 66 -60.64 47.36 26.74
N SER A 67 -60.07 46.27 26.20
CA SER A 67 -59.21 45.38 26.97
C SER A 67 -57.92 45.13 26.20
N ARG A 68 -56.83 45.67 26.76
CA ARG A 68 -55.44 45.38 26.36
C ARG A 68 -55.21 43.88 26.57
N LYS A 69 -55.19 43.09 25.49
CA LYS A 69 -54.58 41.75 25.51
C LYS A 69 -53.10 41.90 25.16
N THR A 70 -52.28 41.95 26.19
CA THR A 70 -50.82 41.79 26.10
C THR A 70 -50.52 40.44 25.46
N LYS A 71 -49.79 40.43 24.33
CA LYS A 71 -49.13 39.22 23.83
C LYS A 71 -48.18 38.75 24.94
N LYS A 72 -48.45 37.58 25.54
CA LYS A 72 -47.49 36.92 26.42
C LYS A 72 -46.34 36.49 25.52
N HIS A 73 -45.21 37.20 25.60
CA HIS A 73 -43.95 36.73 25.03
C HIS A 73 -43.58 35.47 25.84
N THR A 74 -43.66 34.29 25.22
CA THR A 74 -43.07 33.09 25.81
C THR A 74 -41.56 33.25 25.66
N PRO A 75 -40.76 33.33 26.74
CA PRO A 75 -39.30 33.43 26.62
C PRO A 75 -38.77 32.20 25.87
N GLN A 76 -37.85 32.40 24.93
CA GLN A 76 -37.13 31.28 24.31
C GLN A 76 -36.32 30.55 25.39
N SER A 77 -36.24 29.21 25.31
CA SER A 77 -35.45 28.43 26.25
C SER A 77 -33.95 28.70 26.07
N LEU A 78 -33.25 29.05 27.15
CA LEU A 78 -31.79 29.23 27.14
C LEU A 78 -31.09 27.91 26.78
N GLN A 79 -30.12 27.92 25.88
CA GLN A 79 -29.34 26.76 25.45
C GLN A 79 -27.89 27.17 25.13
N ILE A 80 -26.92 26.33 25.47
CA ILE A 80 -25.52 26.48 25.02
C ILE A 80 -25.43 25.91 23.60
N THR A 81 -24.90 26.69 22.65
CA THR A 81 -24.81 26.30 21.23
C THR A 81 -23.47 25.69 20.86
N THR A 82 -22.42 25.96 21.62
CA THR A 82 -21.11 25.33 21.44
C THR A 82 -21.17 23.85 21.80
N THR A 83 -20.81 22.99 20.86
CA THR A 83 -20.84 21.53 21.02
C THR A 83 -19.48 20.89 21.26
N ARG A 84 -18.38 21.57 20.87
CA ARG A 84 -16.99 21.13 21.10
C ARG A 84 -16.04 22.31 21.24
N LEU A 85 -14.93 22.12 21.95
CA LEU A 85 -13.80 23.05 21.97
C LEU A 85 -12.72 22.58 20.98
N PRO A 86 -11.97 23.47 20.32
CA PRO A 86 -10.76 23.10 19.59
C PRO A 86 -9.70 22.51 20.52
N ASP A 87 -8.81 21.68 19.98
CA ASP A 87 -7.69 21.16 20.75
C ASP A 87 -6.67 22.27 21.05
N ALA A 88 -6.04 22.19 22.22
CA ALA A 88 -4.97 23.08 22.65
C ALA A 88 -3.61 22.36 22.62
N THR A 89 -2.51 23.11 22.71
CA THR A 89 -1.15 22.55 22.83
C THR A 89 -0.43 23.27 23.97
N GLU A 90 0.27 22.54 24.84
CA GLU A 90 1.05 23.14 25.91
C GLU A 90 2.04 24.19 25.37
N GLY A 91 2.13 25.32 26.05
CA GLY A 91 2.98 26.44 25.67
C GLY A 91 2.49 27.26 24.47
N VAL A 92 1.45 26.81 23.74
CA VAL A 92 0.89 27.51 22.59
C VAL A 92 -0.32 28.37 23.02
N PRO A 93 -0.40 29.65 22.60
CA PRO A 93 -1.56 30.49 22.83
C PRO A 93 -2.83 29.85 22.27
N TYR A 94 -3.86 29.76 23.10
CA TYR A 94 -5.15 29.17 22.80
C TYR A 94 -6.26 30.20 23.08
N THR A 95 -7.26 30.27 22.21
CA THR A 95 -8.52 30.99 22.45
C THR A 95 -9.70 30.17 21.91
N ALA A 96 -10.80 30.14 22.67
CA ALA A 96 -12.06 29.57 22.23
C ALA A 96 -13.25 30.28 22.87
N THR A 97 -14.30 30.50 22.07
CA THR A 97 -15.52 31.17 22.52
C THR A 97 -16.64 30.15 22.72
N ILE A 98 -17.35 30.29 23.83
CA ILE A 98 -18.54 29.53 24.18
C ILE A 98 -19.75 30.45 24.11
N GLU A 99 -20.74 30.04 23.32
CA GLU A 99 -21.92 30.83 23.01
C GLU A 99 -23.20 30.15 23.50
N ALA A 100 -24.23 30.95 23.75
CA ALA A 100 -25.57 30.51 24.09
C ALA A 100 -26.62 31.30 23.31
N THR A 101 -27.81 30.73 23.18
CA THR A 101 -28.99 31.38 22.58
C THR A 101 -30.23 31.16 23.44
N GLY A 102 -31.28 31.97 23.23
CA GLY A 102 -32.51 31.94 24.04
C GLY A 102 -32.40 32.72 25.35
N GLY A 103 -33.42 32.71 26.20
CA GLY A 103 -33.44 33.54 27.41
C GLY A 103 -33.43 35.06 27.15
N GLU A 104 -33.07 35.83 28.17
CA GLU A 104 -32.92 37.30 28.12
C GLU A 104 -31.48 37.69 28.47
N ALA A 105 -30.81 38.46 27.61
CA ALA A 105 -29.46 38.98 27.84
C ALA A 105 -29.50 40.21 28.80
N PRO A 106 -28.44 40.49 29.58
CA PRO A 106 -27.10 39.89 29.48
C PRO A 106 -27.00 38.50 30.13
N TYR A 107 -26.18 37.63 29.54
CA TYR A 107 -25.88 36.33 30.14
C TYR A 107 -24.83 36.44 31.26
N THR A 108 -24.85 35.50 32.19
CA THR A 108 -23.82 35.31 33.21
C THR A 108 -23.24 33.91 33.08
N TRP A 109 -21.91 33.81 32.97
CA TRP A 109 -21.20 32.55 32.72
C TRP A 109 -20.41 32.07 33.94
N SER A 110 -20.19 30.76 34.02
CA SER A 110 -19.23 30.11 34.91
C SER A 110 -18.57 28.95 34.18
N VAL A 111 -17.24 28.90 34.19
CA VAL A 111 -16.45 27.83 33.56
C VAL A 111 -15.48 27.23 34.60
N THR A 112 -15.41 25.91 34.67
CA THR A 112 -14.52 25.16 35.57
C THR A 112 -13.92 23.95 34.87
N GLY A 113 -12.85 23.38 35.43
CA GLY A 113 -12.19 22.19 34.87
C GLY A 113 -11.14 22.48 33.80
N LEU A 114 -10.65 23.71 33.71
CA LEU A 114 -9.57 24.09 32.79
C LEU A 114 -8.20 23.58 33.28
N PRO A 115 -7.29 23.18 32.37
CA PRO A 115 -5.89 22.90 32.70
C PRO A 115 -5.17 24.15 33.21
N SER A 116 -4.08 23.95 33.96
CA SER A 116 -3.20 25.04 34.37
C SER A 116 -2.70 25.81 33.14
N GLY A 117 -2.67 27.14 33.21
CA GLY A 117 -2.25 28.02 32.10
C GLY A 117 -3.39 28.53 31.21
N LEU A 118 -4.57 27.90 31.26
CA LEU A 118 -5.79 28.44 30.68
C LEU A 118 -6.65 29.13 31.73
N ASN A 119 -7.25 30.25 31.35
CA ASN A 119 -8.23 30.98 32.13
C ASN A 119 -9.48 31.23 31.27
N TRP A 120 -10.54 31.71 31.88
CA TRP A 120 -11.70 32.18 31.14
C TRP A 120 -12.10 33.58 31.59
N SER A 121 -12.74 34.31 30.69
CA SER A 121 -13.32 35.62 30.94
C SER A 121 -14.64 35.77 30.20
N GLN A 122 -15.56 36.54 30.77
CA GLN A 122 -16.79 36.89 30.06
C GLN A 122 -16.53 38.06 29.09
N VAL A 123 -16.91 37.89 27.82
CA VAL A 123 -16.76 38.89 26.75
C VAL A 123 -18.14 39.13 26.12
N GLY A 124 -18.81 40.20 26.54
CA GLY A 124 -20.20 40.44 26.19
C GLY A 124 -21.12 39.34 26.72
N ASP A 125 -21.88 38.72 25.82
CA ASP A 125 -22.79 37.60 26.13
C ASP A 125 -22.13 36.22 25.94
N ALA A 126 -20.83 36.15 25.65
CA ALA A 126 -20.09 34.89 25.48
C ALA A 126 -19.05 34.67 26.60
N ALA A 127 -18.65 33.41 26.80
CA ALA A 127 -17.48 33.07 27.62
C ALA A 127 -16.29 32.76 26.70
N GLU A 128 -15.17 33.44 26.90
CA GLU A 128 -13.93 33.17 26.18
C GLU A 128 -12.96 32.43 27.10
N ILE A 129 -12.45 31.28 26.66
CA ILE A 129 -11.30 30.60 27.27
C ILE A 129 -10.05 31.10 26.56
N SER A 130 -9.05 31.57 27.29
CA SER A 130 -7.79 32.06 26.72
C SER A 130 -6.59 31.77 27.62
N GLY A 131 -5.39 31.76 27.03
CA GLY A 131 -4.13 31.53 27.73
C GLY A 131 -3.20 30.60 26.95
N ALA A 132 -2.27 29.94 27.63
CA ALA A 132 -1.45 28.88 27.05
C ALA A 132 -1.36 27.75 28.08
N PRO A 133 -1.76 26.50 27.76
CA PRO A 133 -1.68 25.40 28.72
C PRO A 133 -0.24 25.23 29.21
N ALA A 134 -0.06 25.06 30.51
CA ALA A 134 1.27 24.93 31.11
C ALA A 134 1.93 23.60 30.71
N SER A 135 3.26 23.53 30.69
CA SER A 135 3.96 22.26 30.46
C SER A 135 3.58 21.21 31.51
N GLY A 136 3.38 19.96 31.10
CA GLY A 136 2.92 18.86 31.96
C GLY A 136 1.40 18.83 32.20
N THR A 137 0.61 19.49 31.35
CA THR A 137 -0.86 19.49 31.35
C THR A 137 -1.48 18.75 30.15
N ALA A 138 -0.70 17.99 29.39
CA ALA A 138 -1.22 17.18 28.30
C ALA A 138 -2.26 16.16 28.81
N GLY A 139 -3.37 16.03 28.08
CA GLY A 139 -4.48 15.15 28.44
C GLY A 139 -5.85 15.70 28.05
N THR A 140 -6.90 14.95 28.42
CA THR A 140 -8.29 15.33 28.15
C THR A 140 -8.96 15.91 29.39
N TYR A 141 -9.55 17.09 29.23
CA TYR A 141 -10.22 17.85 30.29
C TYR A 141 -11.72 17.91 30.05
N ASN A 142 -12.49 17.68 31.12
CA ASN A 142 -13.93 17.89 31.14
C ASN A 142 -14.21 19.33 31.62
N VAL A 143 -14.45 20.23 30.68
CA VAL A 143 -14.74 21.65 30.94
C VAL A 143 -16.22 21.80 31.22
N ASN A 144 -16.57 22.11 32.47
CA ASN A 144 -17.96 22.29 32.88
C ASN A 144 -18.34 23.75 32.76
N VAL A 145 -19.39 24.02 31.99
CA VAL A 145 -19.86 25.36 31.65
C VAL A 145 -21.29 25.52 32.13
N THR A 146 -21.59 26.64 32.77
CA THR A 146 -22.94 27.05 33.16
C THR A 146 -23.22 28.45 32.63
N VAL A 147 -24.38 28.64 32.01
CA VAL A 147 -24.89 29.95 31.59
C VAL A 147 -26.23 30.23 32.26
N SER A 148 -26.42 31.48 32.70
CA SER A 148 -27.68 31.98 33.26
C SER A 148 -28.13 33.23 32.50
N ASP A 149 -29.44 33.35 32.26
CA ASP A 149 -30.02 34.54 31.65
C ASP A 149 -30.36 35.62 32.70
N SER A 150 -30.62 36.86 32.29
CA SER A 150 -30.97 37.96 33.20
C SER A 150 -32.46 38.13 33.43
N SER A 151 -33.28 37.16 33.02
CA SER A 151 -34.73 37.28 33.10
C SER A 151 -35.19 37.26 34.57
N PRO A 152 -36.37 37.84 34.91
CA PRO A 152 -36.91 37.79 36.27
C PRO A 152 -37.20 36.37 36.79
N GLN A 153 -37.32 35.40 35.88
CA GLN A 153 -37.36 33.97 36.17
C GLN A 153 -36.12 33.31 35.54
N THR A 154 -34.96 33.59 36.13
CA THR A 154 -33.66 33.19 35.61
C THR A 154 -33.64 31.74 35.15
N GLN A 155 -33.32 31.53 33.88
CA GLN A 155 -33.01 30.22 33.32
C GLN A 155 -31.53 29.94 33.50
N SER A 156 -31.16 28.68 33.78
CA SER A 156 -29.78 28.25 33.82
C SER A 156 -29.61 26.90 33.15
N VAL A 157 -28.59 26.78 32.31
CA VAL A 157 -28.23 25.54 31.60
C VAL A 157 -26.75 25.26 31.80
N SER A 158 -26.42 23.98 31.93
CA SER A 158 -25.04 23.51 32.02
C SER A 158 -24.72 22.48 30.94
N ALA A 159 -23.47 22.47 30.48
CA ALA A 159 -22.92 21.48 29.56
C ALA A 159 -21.49 21.13 29.97
N THR A 160 -21.05 19.93 29.61
CA THR A 160 -19.64 19.51 29.73
C THR A 160 -19.06 19.43 28.32
N LEU A 161 -18.04 20.25 28.04
CA LEU A 161 -17.30 20.24 26.78
C LEU A 161 -15.95 19.53 27.00
N GLN A 162 -15.50 18.74 26.03
CA GLN A 162 -14.16 18.17 26.07
C GLN A 162 -13.14 19.16 25.48
N LEU A 163 -12.00 19.29 26.16
CA LEU A 163 -10.80 19.97 25.66
C LEU A 163 -9.64 18.97 25.69
N VAL A 164 -9.01 18.73 24.55
CA VAL A 164 -7.77 17.95 24.46
C VAL A 164 -6.60 18.92 24.49
N VAL A 165 -5.62 18.68 25.38
CA VAL A 165 -4.34 19.40 25.42
C VAL A 165 -3.24 18.47 24.94
N ASN A 166 -2.58 18.85 23.84
CA ASN A 166 -1.43 18.14 23.30
C ASN A 166 -0.13 18.61 24.00
N PRO A 167 0.88 17.75 24.18
CA PRO A 167 2.15 18.10 24.86
C PRO A 167 2.97 19.17 24.09
N ALA A 168 3.79 19.94 24.82
CA ALA A 168 4.62 21.01 24.25
C ALA A 168 5.79 20.42 23.46
N GLY A 169 5.72 20.48 22.12
CA GLY A 169 6.88 20.28 21.25
C GLY A 169 7.16 18.86 20.74
N GLY A 170 6.20 17.93 20.75
CA GLY A 170 6.44 16.59 20.22
C GLY A 170 5.40 16.15 19.21
N THR A 171 5.74 16.15 17.91
CA THR A 171 5.18 15.11 17.04
C THR A 171 5.56 13.76 17.66
N VAL A 172 4.66 12.78 17.60
CA VAL A 172 4.97 11.40 18.02
C VAL A 172 6.30 10.96 17.40
N PRO A 173 7.15 10.21 18.12
CA PRO A 173 8.37 9.65 17.55
C PRO A 173 8.05 9.01 16.20
N ARG A 174 8.81 9.38 15.16
CA ARG A 174 8.79 8.69 13.87
C ARG A 174 10.22 8.32 13.53
N ALA A 175 10.50 7.03 13.56
CA ALA A 175 11.83 6.50 13.33
C ALA A 175 12.20 6.65 11.85
N ASP A 176 13.39 7.16 11.58
CA ASP A 176 14.03 7.04 10.27
C ASP A 176 15.54 7.20 10.41
N PHE A 177 16.29 6.70 9.44
CA PHE A 177 17.74 6.81 9.44
C PHE A 177 18.33 6.66 8.04
N GLU A 178 19.56 7.11 7.86
CA GLU A 178 20.35 6.84 6.66
C GLU A 178 21.72 6.25 7.03
N ALA A 179 22.41 5.76 6.01
CA ALA A 179 23.78 5.28 6.12
C ALA A 179 24.64 6.01 5.09
N ASN A 180 25.89 6.30 5.43
CA ASN A 180 26.82 6.94 4.50
C ASN A 180 27.21 6.05 3.31
N THR A 181 27.12 4.72 3.48
CA THR A 181 27.26 3.72 2.43
C THR A 181 26.36 2.53 2.72
N THR A 182 25.81 1.92 1.67
CA THR A 182 24.98 0.71 1.73
C THR A 182 25.68 -0.52 1.15
N GLN A 183 26.91 -0.36 0.65
CA GLN A 183 27.68 -1.46 0.08
C GLN A 183 29.19 -1.26 0.23
N GLY A 184 29.93 -2.36 0.30
CA GLY A 184 31.39 -2.39 0.31
C GLY A 184 31.94 -3.76 0.72
N THR A 185 33.25 -3.96 0.69
CA THR A 185 33.87 -5.24 1.04
C THR A 185 34.07 -5.39 2.55
N ALA A 186 34.01 -6.62 3.05
CA ALA A 186 34.36 -6.92 4.45
C ALA A 186 35.85 -6.58 4.77
N PRO A 187 36.18 -6.03 5.96
CA PRO A 187 35.25 -5.44 6.91
C PRO A 187 34.72 -4.08 6.42
N LEU A 188 33.41 -3.86 6.54
CA LEU A 188 32.75 -2.62 6.13
C LEU A 188 32.34 -1.80 7.35
N THR A 189 32.93 -0.61 7.51
CA THR A 189 32.50 0.34 8.53
C THR A 189 31.49 1.34 7.98
N VAL A 190 30.32 1.39 8.61
CA VAL A 190 29.19 2.27 8.25
C VAL A 190 28.94 3.28 9.36
N ASN A 191 28.71 4.54 8.98
CA ASN A 191 28.22 5.58 9.87
C ASN A 191 26.72 5.77 9.60
N PHE A 192 25.90 5.59 10.63
CA PHE A 192 24.47 5.81 10.56
C PHE A 192 24.13 7.21 11.05
N THR A 193 23.17 7.84 10.40
CA THR A 193 22.64 9.14 10.79
C THR A 193 21.16 9.00 11.09
N ASP A 194 20.77 9.40 12.30
CA ASP A 194 19.36 9.49 12.71
C ASP A 194 18.64 10.56 11.90
N LYS A 195 17.50 10.18 11.31
CA LYS A 195 16.56 11.05 10.60
C LYS A 195 15.19 11.08 11.28
N SER A 196 15.11 10.51 12.48
CA SER A 196 13.86 10.42 13.21
C SER A 196 13.32 11.81 13.52
N THR A 197 12.00 11.95 13.48
CA THR A 197 11.30 13.18 13.85
C THR A 197 10.53 12.99 15.15
N GLY A 198 10.11 14.09 15.78
CA GLY A 198 9.52 14.08 17.11
C GLY A 198 10.51 14.30 18.24
N SER A 199 10.01 14.24 19.48
CA SER A 199 10.81 14.47 20.69
C SER A 199 11.53 13.19 21.13
N ILE A 200 12.63 12.85 20.46
CA ILE A 200 13.38 11.61 20.75
C ILE A 200 14.31 11.79 21.96
N THR A 201 14.24 10.86 22.91
CA THR A 201 15.11 10.81 24.09
C THR A 201 15.91 9.51 24.21
N GLN A 202 15.55 8.46 23.47
CA GLN A 202 16.25 7.17 23.47
C GLN A 202 16.33 6.57 22.05
N TRP A 203 17.46 5.93 21.74
CA TRP A 203 17.71 5.19 20.50
C TRP A 203 18.09 3.75 20.84
N GLN A 204 17.60 2.81 20.05
CA GLN A 204 17.98 1.40 20.09
C GLN A 204 18.23 0.93 18.66
N TRP A 205 19.50 0.74 18.34
CA TRP A 205 19.95 0.20 17.06
C TRP A 205 20.16 -1.29 17.16
N ASP A 206 19.73 -2.00 16.13
CA ASP A 206 19.95 -3.42 15.90
C ASP A 206 20.40 -3.55 14.44
N PHE A 207 21.69 -3.85 14.24
CA PHE A 207 22.37 -3.74 12.94
C PHE A 207 22.29 -5.01 12.10
N ASP A 208 21.84 -6.12 12.67
CA ASP A 208 21.61 -7.40 11.99
C ASP A 208 20.19 -7.97 12.18
N ASN A 209 19.35 -7.26 12.93
CA ASN A 209 17.96 -7.59 13.23
C ASN A 209 17.82 -8.94 13.95
N ASP A 210 18.75 -9.25 14.87
CA ASP A 210 18.72 -10.45 15.71
C ASP A 210 17.80 -10.31 16.94
N GLY A 211 17.28 -9.10 17.20
CA GLY A 211 16.42 -8.77 18.34
C GLY A 211 17.17 -8.21 19.55
N THR A 212 18.49 -8.05 19.45
CA THR A 212 19.36 -7.46 20.46
C THR A 212 19.73 -6.03 20.08
N THR A 213 19.81 -5.13 21.07
CA THR A 213 20.29 -3.77 20.83
C THR A 213 21.82 -3.74 20.82
N ASP A 214 22.40 -3.33 19.70
CA ASP A 214 23.84 -3.17 19.49
C ASP A 214 24.37 -1.80 19.94
N SER A 215 23.56 -0.75 19.77
CA SER A 215 23.94 0.62 20.15
C SER A 215 22.75 1.45 20.63
N THR A 216 23.06 2.43 21.48
CA THR A 216 22.11 3.45 21.97
C THR A 216 22.55 4.87 21.62
N ASP A 217 23.63 5.01 20.85
CA ASP A 217 24.06 6.31 20.35
C ASP A 217 23.06 6.84 19.31
N GLN A 218 22.87 8.16 19.24
CA GLN A 218 22.00 8.76 18.21
C GLN A 218 22.55 8.50 16.79
N ASN A 219 23.85 8.70 16.58
CA ASN A 219 24.51 8.52 15.28
C ASN A 219 25.68 7.52 15.42
N PRO A 220 25.39 6.21 15.46
CA PRO A 220 26.40 5.19 15.75
C PRO A 220 27.31 4.92 14.56
N ARG A 221 28.50 4.39 14.86
CA ARG A 221 29.43 3.83 13.89
C ARG A 221 29.56 2.33 14.12
N TRP A 222 29.26 1.53 13.11
CA TRP A 222 29.26 0.07 13.20
C TRP A 222 30.17 -0.56 12.15
N THR A 223 30.79 -1.70 12.46
CA THR A 223 31.65 -2.43 11.52
C THR A 223 31.16 -3.86 11.35
N TYR A 224 30.79 -4.20 10.12
CA TYR A 224 30.44 -5.55 9.72
C TYR A 224 31.69 -6.29 9.26
N TYR A 225 31.97 -7.44 9.88
CA TYR A 225 33.18 -8.23 9.58
C TYR A 225 32.95 -9.33 8.56
N ASP A 226 31.71 -9.80 8.43
CA ASP A 226 31.35 -10.92 7.57
C ASP A 226 30.57 -10.46 6.35
N PRO A 227 30.75 -11.12 5.18
CA PRO A 227 29.93 -10.89 4.01
C PRO A 227 28.47 -11.31 4.22
N GLY A 228 27.55 -10.51 3.71
CA GLY A 228 26.12 -10.77 3.85
C GLY A 228 25.26 -9.54 3.61
N TRP A 229 23.95 -9.76 3.49
CA TRP A 229 22.94 -8.71 3.56
C TRP A 229 22.52 -8.51 5.02
N TYR A 230 22.55 -7.26 5.48
CA TYR A 230 22.15 -6.90 6.83
C TYR A 230 20.88 -6.05 6.81
N THR A 231 19.92 -6.45 7.64
CA THR A 231 18.73 -5.66 7.93
C THR A 231 19.03 -4.77 9.12
N VAL A 232 18.81 -3.46 8.98
CA VAL A 232 19.06 -2.50 10.05
C VAL A 232 17.73 -2.04 10.61
N LYS A 233 17.64 -2.02 11.94
CA LYS A 233 16.46 -1.57 12.67
C LYS A 233 16.85 -0.47 13.66
N LEU A 234 16.06 0.59 13.67
CA LEU A 234 16.11 1.65 14.65
C LEU A 234 14.76 1.75 15.36
N THR A 235 14.77 1.60 16.68
CA THR A 235 13.64 1.99 17.54
C THR A 235 14.00 3.28 18.27
N VAL A 236 13.14 4.30 18.17
CA VAL A 236 13.27 5.55 18.92
C VAL A 236 12.10 5.72 19.87
N SER A 237 12.32 6.38 21.01
CA SER A 237 11.27 6.68 21.99
C SER A 237 11.42 8.06 22.61
N ASP A 238 10.30 8.59 23.12
CA ASP A 238 10.26 9.78 23.99
C ASP A 238 10.19 9.41 25.49
N GLY A 239 10.22 8.12 25.82
CA GLY A 239 10.00 7.55 27.15
C GLY A 239 8.57 7.09 27.43
N THR A 240 7.60 7.46 26.58
CA THR A 240 6.19 7.05 26.65
C THR A 240 5.74 6.39 25.34
N ASN A 241 6.03 7.01 24.20
CA ASN A 241 5.74 6.54 22.86
C ASN A 241 7.04 6.03 22.21
N SER A 242 6.89 5.13 21.25
CA SER A 242 7.99 4.62 20.44
C SER A 242 7.56 4.38 19.01
N ASP A 243 8.50 4.51 18.09
CA ASP A 243 8.34 4.08 16.71
C ASP A 243 9.58 3.30 16.25
N THR A 244 9.43 2.51 15.19
CA THR A 244 10.47 1.62 14.68
C THR A 244 10.55 1.69 13.16
N CYS A 245 11.76 1.95 12.66
CA CYS A 245 12.08 1.86 11.24
C CYS A 245 12.94 0.62 11.00
N VAL A 246 12.57 -0.18 10.00
CA VAL A 246 13.33 -1.37 9.57
C VAL A 246 13.65 -1.23 8.09
N LYS A 247 14.94 -1.18 7.75
CA LYS A 247 15.41 -1.25 6.37
C LYS A 247 15.98 -2.65 6.12
N LYS A 248 15.18 -3.49 5.46
CA LYS A 248 15.52 -4.88 5.13
C LYS A 248 16.60 -4.92 4.06
N MET A 249 17.58 -5.82 4.24
CA MET A 249 18.69 -6.00 3.30
C MET A 249 19.31 -4.67 2.86
N TYR A 250 19.58 -3.80 3.83
CA TYR A 250 19.95 -2.41 3.60
C TYR A 250 21.45 -2.23 3.35
N ILE A 251 22.28 -3.02 4.04
CA ILE A 251 23.74 -3.02 3.86
C ILE A 251 24.16 -4.33 3.22
N LEU A 252 24.80 -4.28 2.05
CA LEU A 252 25.55 -5.40 1.50
C LEU A 252 27.02 -5.30 1.92
N VAL A 253 27.49 -6.30 2.64
CA VAL A 253 28.92 -6.54 2.82
C VAL A 253 29.34 -7.60 1.81
N ALA A 254 30.12 -7.19 0.82
CA ALA A 254 30.56 -8.05 -0.26
C ALA A 254 31.84 -8.82 0.12
N ASN A 255 32.02 -10.00 -0.46
CA ASN A 255 33.30 -10.71 -0.48
C ASN A 255 34.27 -10.01 -1.43
N ASN A 256 33.89 -9.91 -2.69
CA ASN A 256 34.61 -9.18 -3.73
C ASN A 256 33.66 -8.27 -4.52
N ILE A 257 34.23 -7.30 -5.22
CA ILE A 257 33.54 -6.46 -6.18
C ILE A 257 34.15 -6.72 -7.56
N TRP A 258 33.31 -7.09 -8.53
CA TRP A 258 33.70 -7.31 -9.91
C TRP A 258 33.12 -6.22 -10.81
N TYR A 259 33.87 -5.82 -11.83
CA TYR A 259 33.48 -4.75 -12.76
C TYR A 259 33.28 -5.30 -14.16
N VAL A 260 32.16 -4.92 -14.79
CA VAL A 260 31.80 -5.31 -16.16
C VAL A 260 31.53 -4.05 -16.99
N ASN A 261 32.22 -3.90 -18.11
CA ASN A 261 31.99 -2.80 -19.04
C ASN A 261 32.00 -3.28 -20.49
N GLY A 262 30.81 -3.35 -21.10
CA GLY A 262 30.65 -3.70 -22.51
C GLY A 262 31.26 -2.67 -23.48
N ASN A 263 31.61 -1.47 -23.01
CA ASN A 263 32.27 -0.42 -23.79
C ASN A 263 33.72 -0.21 -23.33
N GLY A 264 34.59 -1.15 -23.65
CA GLY A 264 36.03 -1.05 -23.39
C GLY A 264 36.61 -2.07 -22.41
N GLY A 265 35.78 -2.92 -21.80
CA GLY A 265 36.24 -4.09 -21.06
C GLY A 265 36.77 -5.21 -21.98
N ASP A 266 37.46 -6.17 -21.39
CA ASP A 266 37.99 -7.38 -22.05
C ASP A 266 37.85 -8.57 -21.09
N ASP A 267 37.35 -9.72 -21.56
CA ASP A 267 37.20 -10.92 -20.71
C ASP A 267 38.55 -11.59 -20.36
N GLY A 268 39.66 -11.12 -20.94
CA GLY A 268 41.02 -11.40 -20.51
C GLY A 268 41.48 -10.60 -19.28
N ASN A 269 40.73 -9.57 -18.87
CA ASN A 269 41.05 -8.74 -17.70
C ASN A 269 40.75 -9.47 -16.38
N GLY A 270 41.18 -8.88 -15.26
CA GLY A 270 40.98 -9.42 -13.91
C GLY A 270 39.65 -9.05 -13.27
N GLY A 271 38.97 -8.01 -13.75
CA GLY A 271 37.68 -7.53 -13.22
C GLY A 271 37.79 -6.69 -11.95
N THR A 272 38.97 -6.18 -11.58
CA THR A 272 39.21 -5.59 -10.24
C THR A 272 38.83 -4.11 -10.11
N ASP A 273 38.73 -3.39 -11.23
CA ASP A 273 38.25 -2.01 -11.31
C ASP A 273 37.76 -1.70 -12.74
N TRP A 274 37.32 -0.46 -13.01
CA TRP A 274 36.83 -0.06 -14.33
C TRP A 274 37.89 -0.10 -15.46
N GLY A 275 39.18 0.08 -15.14
CA GLY A 275 40.28 -0.02 -16.10
C GLY A 275 40.71 -1.47 -16.37
N ASP A 276 40.30 -2.40 -15.51
CA ASP A 276 40.50 -3.85 -15.60
C ASP A 276 39.15 -4.59 -15.69
N ALA A 277 38.10 -3.97 -16.22
CA ALA A 277 36.76 -4.55 -16.24
C ALA A 277 36.66 -5.72 -17.24
N PHE A 278 35.84 -6.72 -16.91
CA PHE A 278 35.40 -7.73 -17.87
C PHE A 278 34.54 -7.09 -18.98
N ALA A 279 34.52 -7.69 -20.17
CA ALA A 279 33.62 -7.25 -21.24
C ALA A 279 32.19 -7.75 -21.01
N THR A 280 32.03 -8.94 -20.41
CA THR A 280 30.74 -9.64 -20.31
C THR A 280 30.32 -9.95 -18.87
N MET A 281 29.01 -9.97 -18.64
CA MET A 281 28.42 -10.43 -17.39
C MET A 281 28.63 -11.92 -17.19
N SER A 282 28.56 -12.72 -18.26
CA SER A 282 28.84 -14.16 -18.23
C SER A 282 30.22 -14.45 -17.66
N LYS A 283 31.23 -13.66 -18.06
CA LYS A 283 32.58 -13.78 -17.50
C LYS A 283 32.61 -13.46 -16.01
N ALA A 284 32.01 -12.36 -15.57
CA ALA A 284 31.96 -12.01 -14.16
C ALA A 284 31.23 -13.07 -13.30
N LEU A 285 30.08 -13.57 -13.76
CA LEU A 285 29.32 -14.63 -13.09
C LEU A 285 30.10 -15.95 -12.97
N SER A 286 30.99 -16.23 -13.94
CA SER A 286 31.83 -17.44 -13.91
C SER A 286 32.86 -17.43 -12.78
N VAL A 287 33.31 -16.25 -12.33
CA VAL A 287 34.32 -16.10 -11.27
C VAL A 287 33.72 -15.71 -9.92
N ALA A 288 32.52 -15.12 -9.92
CA ALA A 288 31.84 -14.67 -8.71
C ALA A 288 31.44 -15.82 -7.78
N ASN A 289 31.43 -15.54 -6.48
CA ASN A 289 31.01 -16.43 -5.39
C ASN A 289 29.85 -15.82 -4.59
N ASN A 290 29.40 -16.54 -3.55
CA ASN A 290 28.36 -16.04 -2.65
C ASN A 290 28.77 -14.69 -2.04
N TYR A 291 27.82 -13.76 -2.02
CA TYR A 291 27.95 -12.39 -1.55
C TYR A 291 29.02 -11.58 -2.30
N ASP A 292 29.36 -11.94 -3.54
CA ASP A 292 30.07 -11.01 -4.42
C ASP A 292 29.09 -9.99 -5.02
N LEU A 293 29.60 -8.77 -5.21
CA LEU A 293 28.93 -7.68 -5.93
C LEU A 293 29.50 -7.59 -7.35
N ILE A 294 28.63 -7.56 -8.36
CA ILE A 294 29.02 -7.31 -9.74
C ILE A 294 28.42 -5.97 -10.17
N LEU A 295 29.28 -4.99 -10.45
CA LEU A 295 28.92 -3.68 -10.98
C LEU A 295 29.00 -3.70 -12.50
N VAL A 296 27.88 -3.39 -13.17
CA VAL A 296 27.76 -3.43 -14.62
C VAL A 296 27.55 -2.02 -15.16
N ALA A 297 28.50 -1.53 -15.94
CA ALA A 297 28.42 -0.21 -16.58
C ALA A 297 27.29 -0.13 -17.61
N ASP A 298 26.74 1.06 -17.81
CA ASP A 298 25.78 1.36 -18.87
C ASP A 298 26.38 1.12 -20.26
N ALA A 299 26.04 -0.03 -20.83
CA ALA A 299 26.34 -0.45 -22.18
C ALA A 299 25.22 -1.39 -22.66
N ILE A 300 25.27 -1.78 -23.94
CA ILE A 300 24.37 -2.80 -24.48
C ILE A 300 25.09 -4.15 -24.44
N TYR A 301 24.50 -5.11 -23.74
CA TYR A 301 25.00 -6.47 -23.59
C TYR A 301 24.08 -7.43 -24.34
N SER A 302 24.62 -8.10 -25.35
CA SER A 302 23.90 -9.13 -26.11
C SER A 302 24.18 -10.51 -25.55
N GLU A 303 23.80 -10.70 -24.29
CA GLU A 303 24.00 -11.94 -23.53
C GLU A 303 22.66 -12.58 -23.16
N THR A 304 22.64 -13.91 -23.10
CA THR A 304 21.43 -14.69 -22.80
C THR A 304 21.75 -15.86 -21.90
N ASN A 305 20.72 -16.34 -21.18
CA ASN A 305 20.79 -17.41 -20.19
C ASN A 305 21.87 -17.19 -19.12
N LEU A 306 22.00 -15.95 -18.65
CA LEU A 306 22.77 -15.62 -17.47
C LEU A 306 22.16 -16.40 -16.28
N ASN A 307 23.02 -17.08 -15.52
CA ASN A 307 22.60 -17.94 -14.41
C ASN A 307 23.56 -17.74 -13.24
N PHE A 308 23.02 -17.61 -12.03
CA PHE A 308 23.82 -17.45 -10.81
C PHE A 308 24.25 -18.80 -10.24
N ASN A 309 23.67 -19.91 -10.71
CA ASN A 309 23.92 -21.27 -10.27
C ASN A 309 23.68 -21.43 -8.76
N GLY A 310 22.58 -20.84 -8.26
CA GLY A 310 22.23 -20.84 -6.84
C GLY A 310 23.12 -19.95 -5.96
N LYS A 311 24.03 -19.17 -6.55
CA LYS A 311 24.91 -18.27 -5.80
C LYS A 311 24.17 -16.99 -5.38
N LYS A 312 24.56 -16.48 -4.22
CA LYS A 312 24.06 -15.24 -3.60
C LYS A 312 24.75 -14.00 -4.16
N ILE A 313 24.57 -13.73 -5.44
CA ILE A 313 25.25 -12.64 -6.15
C ILE A 313 24.35 -11.40 -6.18
N TYR A 314 24.94 -10.21 -5.96
CA TYR A 314 24.28 -8.95 -6.28
C TYR A 314 24.79 -8.43 -7.62
N LEU A 315 23.97 -8.58 -8.66
CA LEU A 315 24.24 -8.02 -9.99
C LEU A 315 23.54 -6.66 -10.10
N LYS A 316 24.33 -5.58 -10.19
CA LYS A 316 23.84 -4.21 -10.14
C LYS A 316 24.30 -3.39 -11.33
N GLY A 317 23.35 -2.82 -12.06
CA GLY A 317 23.61 -1.84 -13.09
C GLY A 317 23.96 -0.46 -12.52
N VAL A 318 24.92 0.22 -13.14
CA VAL A 318 25.39 1.56 -12.72
C VAL A 318 25.65 2.46 -13.92
N ASP A 319 25.50 3.76 -13.72
CA ASP A 319 25.89 4.79 -14.68
C ASP A 319 27.39 5.05 -14.60
N HIS A 320 28.15 4.57 -15.58
CA HIS A 320 29.60 4.66 -15.61
C HIS A 320 30.12 5.37 -16.87
N ASN A 321 29.67 4.93 -18.04
CA ASN A 321 30.03 5.51 -19.33
C ASN A 321 29.25 6.80 -19.59
N ASN A 322 27.96 6.83 -19.24
CA ASN A 322 27.08 7.98 -19.43
C ASN A 322 26.22 8.23 -18.19
N ALA A 323 26.30 9.44 -17.65
CA ALA A 323 25.54 9.84 -16.45
C ALA A 323 24.02 9.63 -16.63
N GLY A 324 23.38 9.01 -15.64
CA GLY A 324 21.94 8.75 -15.64
C GLY A 324 21.47 7.65 -16.60
N GLN A 325 22.36 6.92 -17.26
CA GLN A 325 22.02 5.74 -18.06
C GLN A 325 22.16 4.46 -17.24
N ARG A 326 21.49 3.39 -17.68
CA ARG A 326 21.61 2.05 -17.06
C ARG A 326 21.98 1.01 -18.11
N PRO A 327 22.60 -0.11 -17.74
CA PRO A 327 22.91 -1.19 -18.66
C PRO A 327 21.65 -1.78 -19.30
N VAL A 328 21.79 -2.13 -20.58
CA VAL A 328 20.74 -2.76 -21.39
C VAL A 328 21.16 -4.19 -21.71
N ILE A 329 20.39 -5.18 -21.27
CA ILE A 329 20.50 -6.56 -21.72
C ILE A 329 19.55 -6.73 -22.90
N ASP A 330 20.09 -6.75 -24.11
CA ASP A 330 19.33 -6.93 -25.35
C ASP A 330 19.48 -8.36 -25.85
N CYS A 331 18.46 -9.19 -25.64
CA CYS A 331 18.48 -10.59 -26.04
C CYS A 331 18.34 -10.78 -27.55
N GLN A 332 17.99 -9.74 -28.31
CA GLN A 332 17.88 -9.76 -29.77
C GLN A 332 16.97 -10.87 -30.33
N GLY A 333 15.96 -11.29 -29.57
CA GLY A 333 15.07 -12.41 -29.90
C GLY A 333 15.68 -13.80 -29.72
N ASN A 334 16.86 -13.93 -29.11
CA ASN A 334 17.62 -15.18 -29.02
C ASN A 334 17.60 -15.80 -27.62
N GLY A 335 16.42 -16.18 -27.14
CA GLY A 335 16.26 -16.72 -25.79
C GLY A 335 15.98 -15.61 -24.77
N ARG A 336 16.30 -15.91 -23.51
CA ARG A 336 15.99 -15.04 -22.36
C ARG A 336 17.26 -14.49 -21.73
N ALA A 337 17.15 -13.40 -20.97
CA ALA A 337 18.27 -12.81 -20.26
C ALA A 337 18.76 -13.71 -19.12
N PHE A 338 17.84 -14.13 -18.24
CA PHE A 338 18.17 -14.92 -17.05
C PHE A 338 17.43 -16.26 -17.00
N TYR A 339 18.13 -17.28 -16.49
CA TYR A 339 17.60 -18.62 -16.27
C TYR A 339 17.94 -19.07 -14.84
N PHE A 340 16.96 -19.01 -13.94
CA PHE A 340 17.08 -19.34 -12.52
C PHE A 340 16.35 -20.64 -12.22
N ASP A 341 17.10 -21.74 -12.17
CA ASP A 341 16.61 -23.10 -11.90
C ASP A 341 17.44 -23.81 -10.82
N SER A 342 18.34 -23.07 -10.16
CA SER A 342 19.42 -23.61 -9.35
C SER A 342 19.27 -23.27 -7.87
N GLY A 343 18.08 -22.82 -7.46
CA GLY A 343 17.76 -22.52 -6.06
C GLY A 343 18.24 -21.14 -5.61
N GLU A 344 18.28 -20.17 -6.52
CA GLU A 344 18.51 -18.77 -6.16
C GLU A 344 17.54 -18.33 -5.05
N THR A 345 18.04 -17.53 -4.10
CA THR A 345 17.27 -17.06 -2.94
C THR A 345 17.10 -15.54 -3.02
N GLU A 346 16.48 -14.95 -2.00
CA GLU A 346 16.37 -13.48 -1.91
C GLU A 346 17.74 -12.77 -1.91
N ASP A 347 18.82 -13.47 -1.55
CA ASP A 347 20.19 -12.93 -1.61
C ASP A 347 20.76 -12.87 -3.04
N SER A 348 20.09 -13.50 -4.02
CA SER A 348 20.40 -13.43 -5.44
C SER A 348 19.63 -12.27 -6.06
N VAL A 349 20.32 -11.18 -6.41
CA VAL A 349 19.69 -9.90 -6.75
C VAL A 349 20.06 -9.46 -8.16
N VAL A 350 19.06 -9.08 -8.95
CA VAL A 350 19.20 -8.38 -10.24
C VAL A 350 18.61 -6.98 -10.09
N ASP A 351 19.44 -5.97 -10.30
CA ASP A 351 19.07 -4.59 -9.98
C ASP A 351 19.52 -3.57 -11.03
N ASN A 352 18.61 -2.65 -11.38
CA ASN A 352 18.88 -1.50 -12.25
C ASN A 352 19.30 -1.86 -13.70
N PHE A 353 18.53 -2.71 -14.37
CA PHE A 353 18.73 -3.08 -15.78
C PHE A 353 17.53 -2.72 -16.65
N THR A 354 17.77 -2.36 -17.91
CA THR A 354 16.77 -2.54 -18.96
C THR A 354 16.99 -3.89 -19.62
N ILE A 355 15.98 -4.75 -19.63
CA ILE A 355 16.03 -6.10 -20.21
C ILE A 355 15.01 -6.14 -21.34
N LYS A 356 15.46 -6.42 -22.56
CA LYS A 356 14.60 -6.30 -23.74
C LYS A 356 14.82 -7.36 -24.80
N ASN A 357 13.82 -7.46 -25.69
CA ASN A 357 13.83 -8.35 -26.84
C ASN A 357 14.08 -9.82 -26.46
N GLY A 358 13.68 -10.23 -25.26
CA GLY A 358 13.70 -11.63 -24.88
C GLY A 358 12.70 -12.43 -25.71
N SER A 359 13.04 -13.64 -26.15
CA SER A 359 12.10 -14.52 -26.85
C SER A 359 12.34 -15.98 -26.53
N SER A 360 11.38 -16.62 -25.84
CA SER A 360 11.46 -18.03 -25.44
C SER A 360 10.09 -18.70 -25.37
N ASP A 361 10.01 -19.97 -24.94
CA ASP A 361 8.73 -20.64 -24.69
C ASP A 361 8.00 -20.11 -23.43
N LYS A 362 8.76 -19.94 -22.34
CA LYS A 362 8.34 -19.46 -21.04
C LYS A 362 9.36 -18.45 -20.53
N GLY A 363 8.87 -17.32 -20.04
CA GLY A 363 9.72 -16.26 -19.50
C GLY A 363 10.60 -15.69 -20.59
N GLY A 364 10.05 -14.77 -21.40
CA GLY A 364 10.80 -14.18 -22.51
C GLY A 364 12.08 -13.52 -22.06
N ALA A 365 12.07 -12.87 -20.88
CA ALA A 365 13.25 -12.24 -20.27
C ALA A 365 13.84 -13.06 -19.10
N ILE A 366 13.01 -13.58 -18.20
CA ILE A 366 13.45 -14.33 -17.01
C ILE A 366 12.61 -15.59 -16.84
N TYR A 367 13.28 -16.70 -16.60
CA TYR A 367 12.66 -17.95 -16.17
C TYR A 367 13.09 -18.27 -14.73
N CYS A 368 12.13 -18.51 -13.84
CA CYS A 368 12.35 -18.97 -12.47
C CYS A 368 11.65 -20.31 -12.24
N ASN A 369 12.37 -21.31 -11.74
CA ASN A 369 11.80 -22.55 -11.24
C ASN A 369 12.46 -22.93 -9.92
N SER A 370 11.64 -23.10 -8.88
CA SER A 370 12.10 -23.41 -7.52
C SER A 370 13.19 -22.44 -7.04
N SER A 371 13.12 -21.19 -7.50
CA SER A 371 14.15 -20.17 -7.35
C SER A 371 13.49 -18.81 -7.15
N SER A 372 13.92 -18.06 -6.15
CA SER A 372 13.25 -16.86 -5.66
C SER A 372 14.20 -15.67 -5.55
N PRO A 373 14.82 -15.23 -6.67
CA PRO A 373 15.68 -14.04 -6.68
C PRO A 373 14.91 -12.77 -6.33
N ARG A 374 15.63 -11.70 -5.98
CA ARG A 374 15.07 -10.34 -5.91
C ARG A 374 15.34 -9.61 -7.22
N ILE A 375 14.28 -9.09 -7.82
CA ILE A 375 14.33 -8.28 -9.04
C ILE A 375 13.92 -6.85 -8.68
N SER A 376 14.81 -5.88 -8.84
CA SER A 376 14.57 -4.49 -8.45
C SER A 376 14.97 -3.48 -9.50
N ASN A 377 14.26 -2.35 -9.57
CA ASN A 377 14.63 -1.19 -10.40
C ASN A 377 14.84 -1.55 -11.90
N CYS A 378 14.17 -2.59 -12.40
CA CYS A 378 14.36 -3.10 -13.75
C CYS A 378 13.23 -2.68 -14.70
N THR A 379 13.57 -2.49 -15.97
CA THR A 379 12.60 -2.29 -17.05
C THR A 379 12.61 -3.50 -17.97
N PHE A 380 11.49 -4.20 -18.10
CA PHE A 380 11.27 -5.30 -19.02
C PHE A 380 10.45 -4.80 -20.21
N THR A 381 11.05 -4.81 -21.40
CA THR A 381 10.36 -4.28 -22.58
C THR A 381 10.51 -5.15 -23.82
N ASP A 382 9.46 -5.20 -24.64
CA ASP A 382 9.44 -5.91 -25.92
C ASP A 382 9.89 -7.38 -25.82
N SER A 383 9.67 -8.02 -24.66
CA SER A 383 9.98 -9.44 -24.47
C SER A 383 8.75 -10.29 -24.77
N SER A 384 8.98 -11.48 -25.32
CA SER A 384 7.95 -12.35 -25.85
C SER A 384 8.13 -13.80 -25.37
N ALA A 385 7.02 -14.47 -25.09
CA ALA A 385 6.99 -15.90 -24.81
C ALA A 385 5.96 -16.60 -25.70
N SER A 386 6.30 -17.75 -26.30
CA SER A 386 5.33 -18.49 -27.10
C SER A 386 4.23 -19.14 -26.26
N SER A 387 4.41 -19.26 -24.94
CA SER A 387 3.42 -19.86 -24.04
C SER A 387 3.12 -18.99 -22.82
N TYR A 388 4.07 -18.79 -21.91
CA TYR A 388 3.76 -18.22 -20.59
C TYR A 388 4.76 -17.15 -20.16
N GLY A 389 4.26 -16.01 -19.66
CA GLY A 389 5.09 -14.97 -19.07
C GLY A 389 5.98 -14.29 -20.11
N GLY A 390 5.46 -13.25 -20.79
CA GLY A 390 6.21 -12.58 -21.86
C GLY A 390 7.52 -11.96 -21.38
N ALA A 391 7.56 -11.46 -20.15
CA ALA A 391 8.79 -11.08 -19.48
C ALA A 391 9.24 -12.17 -18.49
N ILE A 392 8.44 -12.45 -17.46
CA ILE A 392 8.83 -13.34 -16.36
C ILE A 392 7.88 -14.53 -16.30
N TYR A 393 8.44 -15.73 -16.23
CA TYR A 393 7.73 -16.93 -15.82
C TYR A 393 8.29 -17.44 -14.50
N CYS A 394 7.44 -17.77 -13.54
CA CYS A 394 7.85 -18.38 -12.29
C CYS A 394 6.99 -19.60 -11.91
N GLU A 395 7.67 -20.67 -11.51
CA GLU A 395 7.07 -21.93 -11.06
C GLU A 395 7.69 -22.39 -9.73
N ASN A 396 6.88 -22.79 -8.76
CA ASN A 396 7.32 -23.20 -7.42
C ASN A 396 8.29 -22.21 -6.72
N SER A 397 8.21 -20.93 -7.05
CA SER A 397 9.20 -19.90 -6.71
C SER A 397 8.69 -18.99 -5.58
N ASN A 398 8.31 -19.59 -4.45
CA ASN A 398 7.74 -18.88 -3.32
C ASN A 398 8.76 -17.91 -2.69
N GLY A 399 8.45 -16.62 -2.72
CA GLY A 399 9.35 -15.58 -2.20
C GLY A 399 10.11 -14.78 -3.26
N LEU A 400 9.90 -15.03 -4.56
CA LEU A 400 10.36 -14.11 -5.60
C LEU A 400 9.74 -12.72 -5.35
N THR A 401 10.57 -11.68 -5.32
CA THR A 401 10.10 -10.28 -5.20
C THR A 401 10.42 -9.50 -6.46
N VAL A 402 9.46 -8.74 -6.93
CA VAL A 402 9.58 -7.82 -8.05
C VAL A 402 9.20 -6.42 -7.56
N THR A 403 10.17 -5.52 -7.47
CA THR A 403 9.98 -4.20 -6.83
C THR A 403 10.51 -3.08 -7.72
N ASN A 404 9.80 -1.97 -7.80
CA ASN A 404 10.23 -0.79 -8.57
C ASN A 404 10.51 -1.13 -10.05
N CYS A 405 9.69 -1.99 -10.66
CA CYS A 405 9.92 -2.48 -12.01
C CYS A 405 8.87 -1.97 -13.00
N VAL A 406 9.27 -1.81 -14.26
CA VAL A 406 8.38 -1.44 -15.36
C VAL A 406 8.31 -2.59 -16.35
N PHE A 407 7.10 -3.04 -16.70
CA PHE A 407 6.82 -4.06 -17.69
C PHE A 407 6.04 -3.42 -18.84
N SER A 408 6.69 -3.16 -19.97
CA SER A 408 6.08 -2.50 -21.12
C SER A 408 6.13 -3.34 -22.39
N ASN A 409 5.01 -3.47 -23.09
CA ASN A 409 4.93 -4.14 -24.40
C ASN A 409 5.45 -5.59 -24.41
N ASN A 410 5.35 -6.31 -23.29
CA ASN A 410 5.69 -7.72 -23.26
C ASN A 410 4.50 -8.56 -23.74
N SER A 411 4.76 -9.70 -24.37
CA SER A 411 3.71 -10.54 -24.95
C SER A 411 3.87 -12.03 -24.65
N ALA A 412 2.77 -12.73 -24.42
CA ALA A 412 2.75 -14.19 -24.28
C ALA A 412 1.67 -14.83 -25.16
N GLY A 413 1.99 -15.95 -25.79
CA GLY A 413 1.02 -16.66 -26.64
C GLY A 413 -0.21 -17.17 -25.89
N ASN A 414 -0.06 -17.63 -24.64
CA ASN A 414 -1.16 -18.21 -23.88
C ASN A 414 -1.51 -17.37 -22.63
N LEU A 415 -0.61 -17.28 -21.65
CA LEU A 415 -0.98 -16.73 -20.33
C LEU A 415 0.07 -15.76 -19.79
N GLY A 416 -0.38 -14.63 -19.22
CA GLY A 416 0.47 -13.65 -18.55
C GLY A 416 1.39 -12.91 -19.53
N GLY A 417 0.91 -11.82 -20.12
CA GLY A 417 1.69 -11.07 -21.12
C GLY A 417 2.98 -10.47 -20.57
N ALA A 418 3.00 -10.06 -19.30
CA ALA A 418 4.22 -9.69 -18.59
C ALA A 418 4.70 -10.82 -17.68
N ILE A 419 3.89 -11.21 -16.68
CA ILE A 419 4.28 -12.17 -15.66
C ILE A 419 3.31 -13.34 -15.64
N SER A 420 3.83 -14.56 -15.62
CA SER A 420 3.06 -15.77 -15.37
C SER A 420 3.56 -16.48 -14.13
N CYS A 421 2.72 -16.49 -13.09
CA CYS A 421 2.99 -17.16 -11.82
C CYS A 421 2.21 -18.47 -11.74
N VAL A 422 2.91 -19.58 -11.52
CA VAL A 422 2.31 -20.90 -11.33
C VAL A 422 2.81 -21.50 -10.02
N SER A 423 1.90 -21.82 -9.10
CA SER A 423 2.25 -22.39 -7.78
C SER A 423 3.33 -21.58 -7.04
N SER A 424 3.36 -20.27 -7.26
CA SER A 424 4.39 -19.34 -6.77
C SER A 424 3.74 -18.15 -6.09
N ASN A 425 3.83 -18.07 -4.77
CA ASN A 425 3.39 -16.90 -4.03
C ASN A 425 4.50 -15.84 -4.07
N ILE A 426 4.41 -14.94 -5.04
CA ILE A 426 5.37 -13.85 -5.27
C ILE A 426 4.85 -12.54 -4.68
N SER A 427 5.77 -11.60 -4.43
CA SER A 427 5.42 -10.21 -4.06
C SER A 427 5.77 -9.27 -5.20
N ILE A 428 4.81 -8.47 -5.64
CA ILE A 428 5.00 -7.43 -6.66
C ILE A 428 4.69 -6.09 -5.99
N SER A 429 5.63 -5.15 -6.01
CA SER A 429 5.44 -3.85 -5.38
C SER A 429 5.96 -2.70 -6.23
N ASN A 430 5.24 -1.58 -6.23
CA ASN A 430 5.70 -0.35 -6.88
C ASN A 430 6.06 -0.55 -8.37
N CYS A 431 5.19 -1.24 -9.12
CA CYS A 431 5.46 -1.63 -10.50
C CYS A 431 4.45 -1.05 -11.48
N ILE A 432 4.89 -0.86 -12.73
CA ILE A 432 4.01 -0.51 -13.85
C ILE A 432 3.90 -1.69 -14.81
N PHE A 433 2.68 -1.97 -15.24
CA PHE A 433 2.37 -2.91 -16.31
C PHE A 433 1.63 -2.16 -17.41
N SER A 434 2.31 -1.91 -18.53
CA SER A 434 1.76 -1.16 -19.65
C SER A 434 1.85 -1.87 -20.99
N GLY A 435 0.77 -1.86 -21.77
CA GLY A 435 0.81 -2.39 -23.15
C GLY A 435 1.13 -3.88 -23.26
N ASN A 436 1.07 -4.65 -22.17
CA ASN A 436 1.38 -6.09 -22.22
C ASN A 436 0.20 -6.85 -22.82
N SER A 437 0.47 -7.98 -23.48
CA SER A 437 -0.57 -8.72 -24.19
C SER A 437 -0.46 -10.24 -24.08
N SER A 438 -1.61 -10.92 -24.02
CA SER A 438 -1.67 -12.38 -24.09
C SER A 438 -3.03 -12.90 -24.54
N ASP A 439 -3.23 -14.21 -24.55
CA ASP A 439 -4.57 -14.80 -24.69
C ASP A 439 -5.41 -14.63 -23.41
N MET A 440 -4.82 -14.86 -22.23
CA MET A 440 -5.46 -14.61 -20.94
C MET A 440 -4.48 -14.01 -19.92
N GLY A 441 -4.91 -12.99 -19.19
CA GLY A 441 -4.03 -12.25 -18.27
C GLY A 441 -3.07 -11.40 -19.08
N GLY A 442 -3.55 -10.28 -19.64
CA GLY A 442 -2.75 -9.44 -20.54
C GLY A 442 -1.48 -8.91 -19.87
N ALA A 443 -1.50 -8.66 -18.55
CA ALA A 443 -0.29 -8.41 -17.77
C ALA A 443 0.10 -9.62 -16.93
N VAL A 444 -0.75 -10.07 -16.00
CA VAL A 444 -0.40 -11.04 -14.97
C VAL A 444 -1.33 -12.24 -14.99
N LEU A 445 -0.75 -13.44 -15.00
CA LEU A 445 -1.44 -14.69 -14.68
C LEU A 445 -1.13 -15.11 -13.24
N CYS A 446 -2.18 -15.43 -12.49
CA CYS A 446 -2.12 -16.16 -11.21
C CYS A 446 -2.71 -17.57 -11.39
N GLY A 447 -1.85 -18.60 -11.41
CA GLY A 447 -2.26 -20.01 -11.52
C GLY A 447 -1.88 -20.81 -10.28
N SER A 448 -2.87 -21.28 -9.52
CA SER A 448 -2.62 -22.05 -8.27
C SER A 448 -1.74 -21.30 -7.26
N CYS A 449 -1.82 -19.97 -7.22
CA CYS A 449 -1.00 -19.11 -6.37
C CYS A 449 -1.75 -17.84 -5.95
N SER A 450 -1.29 -17.18 -4.90
CA SER A 450 -1.95 -16.00 -4.32
C SER A 450 -0.93 -14.88 -4.11
N PRO A 451 -0.44 -14.25 -5.18
CA PRO A 451 0.54 -13.18 -5.06
C PRO A 451 -0.04 -11.95 -4.35
N ASN A 452 0.83 -11.22 -3.66
CA ASN A 452 0.52 -9.91 -3.11
C ASN A 452 1.06 -8.83 -4.06
N ILE A 453 0.16 -8.00 -4.58
CA ILE A 453 0.47 -6.95 -5.55
C ILE A 453 0.10 -5.63 -4.90
N THR A 454 1.06 -4.74 -4.72
CA THR A 454 0.84 -3.50 -3.98
C THR A 454 1.43 -2.29 -4.69
N ASN A 455 0.75 -1.14 -4.66
CA ASN A 455 1.25 0.11 -5.24
C ASN A 455 1.60 -0.07 -6.73
N CYS A 456 0.76 -0.76 -7.50
CA CYS A 456 1.05 -1.04 -8.92
C CYS A 456 0.04 -0.37 -9.84
N THR A 457 0.49 0.01 -11.04
CA THR A 457 -0.37 0.55 -12.09
C THR A 457 -0.44 -0.40 -13.28
N PHE A 458 -1.63 -0.86 -13.64
CA PHE A 458 -1.92 -1.66 -14.82
C PHE A 458 -2.70 -0.81 -15.82
N SER A 459 -2.14 -0.52 -17.00
CA SER A 459 -2.87 0.24 -18.01
C SER A 459 -2.53 -0.14 -19.45
N GLY A 460 -3.56 -0.18 -20.31
CA GLY A 460 -3.37 -0.51 -21.72
C GLY A 460 -2.95 -1.97 -21.98
N ASN A 461 -3.07 -2.86 -21.00
CA ASN A 461 -2.83 -4.28 -21.19
C ASN A 461 -4.02 -4.93 -21.88
N SER A 462 -3.76 -5.98 -22.66
CA SER A 462 -4.79 -6.60 -23.51
C SER A 462 -4.75 -8.13 -23.47
N ALA A 463 -5.93 -8.73 -23.38
CA ALA A 463 -6.11 -10.18 -23.51
C ALA A 463 -7.01 -10.48 -24.72
N SER A 464 -6.64 -11.43 -25.57
CA SER A 464 -7.49 -11.85 -26.68
C SER A 464 -8.78 -12.53 -26.19
N LYS A 465 -8.75 -13.11 -24.98
CA LYS A 465 -9.89 -13.78 -24.33
C LYS A 465 -10.25 -13.11 -23.00
N GLU A 466 -9.53 -13.37 -21.92
CA GLU A 466 -10.02 -13.13 -20.56
C GLU A 466 -8.95 -12.44 -19.69
N GLY A 467 -9.35 -11.49 -18.85
CA GLY A 467 -8.45 -10.85 -17.88
C GLY A 467 -7.43 -9.93 -18.56
N GLY A 468 -7.85 -8.74 -18.98
CA GLY A 468 -6.97 -7.82 -19.71
C GLY A 468 -5.77 -7.34 -18.89
N ALA A 469 -5.91 -7.14 -17.58
CA ALA A 469 -4.77 -6.96 -16.68
C ALA A 469 -4.42 -8.27 -15.98
N VAL A 470 -5.34 -8.83 -15.18
CA VAL A 470 -5.08 -9.99 -14.31
C VAL A 470 -6.02 -11.15 -14.62
N TYR A 471 -5.46 -12.35 -14.73
CA TYR A 471 -6.22 -13.59 -14.83
C TYR A 471 -5.95 -14.51 -13.64
N CYS A 472 -7.01 -14.95 -12.98
CA CYS A 472 -6.98 -15.79 -11.79
C CYS A 472 -7.57 -17.17 -12.10
N THR A 473 -6.75 -18.22 -11.93
CA THR A 473 -7.19 -19.61 -11.96
C THR A 473 -6.66 -20.40 -10.76
N PHE A 474 -7.54 -21.10 -10.04
CA PHE A 474 -7.26 -21.72 -8.74
C PHE A 474 -6.48 -20.82 -7.77
N SER A 475 -6.78 -19.52 -7.74
CA SER A 475 -5.93 -18.50 -7.09
C SER A 475 -6.72 -17.50 -6.26
N THR A 476 -6.04 -16.84 -5.32
CA THR A 476 -6.62 -15.78 -4.48
C THR A 476 -5.70 -14.56 -4.33
N PRO A 477 -5.27 -13.90 -5.42
CA PRO A 477 -4.41 -12.72 -5.34
C PRO A 477 -5.03 -11.59 -4.51
N LEU A 478 -4.13 -10.81 -3.91
CA LEU A 478 -4.44 -9.62 -3.14
C LEU A 478 -3.83 -8.40 -3.84
N LEU A 479 -4.66 -7.41 -4.16
CA LEU A 479 -4.23 -6.13 -4.72
C LEU A 479 -4.48 -5.02 -3.71
N ASN A 480 -3.46 -4.24 -3.38
CA ASN A 480 -3.56 -3.11 -2.46
C ASN A 480 -3.04 -1.84 -3.11
N ASN A 481 -3.74 -0.70 -2.99
CA ASN A 481 -3.27 0.58 -3.50
C ASN A 481 -2.90 0.52 -5.01
N CYS A 482 -3.62 -0.27 -5.81
CA CYS A 482 -3.32 -0.47 -7.22
C CYS A 482 -4.28 0.30 -8.13
N ILE A 483 -3.78 0.75 -9.29
CA ILE A 483 -4.62 1.25 -10.38
C ILE A 483 -4.76 0.19 -11.46
N LEU A 484 -5.99 -0.08 -11.90
CA LEU A 484 -6.34 -0.96 -13.01
C LEU A 484 -7.27 -0.19 -13.95
N TRP A 485 -6.71 0.34 -15.04
CA TRP A 485 -7.45 1.26 -15.90
C TRP A 485 -7.09 1.16 -17.38
N ASN A 486 -8.10 1.22 -18.26
CA ASN A 486 -7.95 1.09 -19.71
C ASN A 486 -7.28 -0.24 -20.13
N ASN A 487 -7.52 -1.33 -19.40
CA ASN A 487 -7.15 -2.66 -19.87
C ASN A 487 -8.31 -3.24 -20.71
N SER A 488 -8.04 -4.27 -21.50
CA SER A 488 -9.04 -4.81 -22.43
C SER A 488 -8.99 -6.33 -22.54
N ALA A 489 -10.15 -6.96 -22.67
CA ALA A 489 -10.28 -8.39 -22.90
C ALA A 489 -11.31 -8.65 -24.01
N GLY A 490 -11.00 -9.57 -24.93
CA GLY A 490 -11.90 -9.88 -26.05
C GLY A 490 -13.19 -10.60 -25.65
N THR A 491 -13.22 -11.28 -24.51
CA THR A 491 -14.36 -12.08 -24.01
C THR A 491 -14.92 -11.53 -22.70
N ALA A 492 -14.10 -11.43 -21.64
CA ALA A 492 -14.57 -10.98 -20.32
C ALA A 492 -13.44 -10.51 -19.41
N GLY A 493 -13.76 -9.63 -18.47
CA GLY A 493 -12.81 -9.14 -17.47
C GLY A 493 -11.72 -8.28 -18.09
N ASN A 494 -12.08 -7.07 -18.53
CA ASN A 494 -11.11 -6.11 -19.07
C ASN A 494 -9.96 -5.83 -18.08
N GLU A 495 -10.28 -5.74 -16.79
CA GLU A 495 -9.32 -5.55 -15.72
C GLU A 495 -8.96 -6.91 -15.10
N ILE A 496 -9.94 -7.60 -14.51
CA ILE A 496 -9.71 -8.84 -13.77
C ILE A 496 -10.69 -9.92 -14.23
N TYR A 497 -10.18 -11.11 -14.48
CA TYR A 497 -10.98 -12.32 -14.64
C TYR A 497 -10.66 -13.33 -13.54
N ALA A 498 -11.69 -13.88 -12.89
CA ALA A 498 -11.56 -14.96 -11.93
C ALA A 498 -12.43 -16.16 -12.29
N ASP A 499 -11.83 -17.35 -12.41
CA ASP A 499 -12.58 -18.59 -12.62
C ASP A 499 -13.43 -18.99 -11.40
N ALA A 500 -14.31 -19.99 -11.57
CA ALA A 500 -15.31 -20.39 -10.58
C ALA A 500 -14.77 -20.75 -9.18
N VAL A 501 -13.48 -21.08 -9.08
CA VAL A 501 -12.82 -21.51 -7.84
C VAL A 501 -11.77 -20.51 -7.36
N SER A 502 -11.64 -19.37 -8.05
CA SER A 502 -10.73 -18.29 -7.72
C SER A 502 -11.45 -17.13 -7.06
N SER A 503 -10.69 -16.34 -6.32
CA SER A 503 -11.12 -15.03 -5.88
C SER A 503 -10.03 -13.99 -6.10
N CYS A 504 -10.38 -12.71 -6.02
CA CYS A 504 -9.44 -11.61 -6.02
C CYS A 504 -9.95 -10.56 -5.04
N LYS A 505 -9.07 -10.06 -4.16
CA LYS A 505 -9.43 -9.00 -3.22
C LYS A 505 -8.68 -7.72 -3.57
N LEU A 506 -9.42 -6.62 -3.66
CA LEU A 506 -8.91 -5.28 -3.90
C LEU A 506 -9.11 -4.44 -2.64
N ASN A 507 -8.06 -3.77 -2.18
CA ASN A 507 -8.10 -2.84 -1.06
C ASN A 507 -7.53 -1.50 -1.51
N TYR A 508 -8.31 -0.43 -1.39
CA TYR A 508 -7.90 0.91 -1.79
C TYR A 508 -7.35 0.94 -3.22
N CYS A 509 -8.02 0.26 -4.15
CA CYS A 509 -7.62 0.25 -5.56
C CYS A 509 -8.48 1.22 -6.37
N CYS A 510 -7.94 1.74 -7.47
CA CYS A 510 -8.72 2.46 -8.47
C CYS A 510 -8.93 1.56 -9.69
N VAL A 511 -10.18 1.25 -10.02
CA VAL A 511 -10.51 0.23 -11.02
C VAL A 511 -11.76 0.58 -11.80
N ASP A 512 -11.72 0.34 -13.12
CA ASP A 512 -12.88 0.54 -13.98
C ASP A 512 -14.05 -0.35 -13.52
N SER A 513 -15.19 0.26 -13.15
CA SER A 513 -16.41 -0.41 -12.69
C SER A 513 -16.99 -1.47 -13.63
N THR A 514 -16.53 -1.52 -14.89
CA THR A 514 -16.94 -2.51 -15.89
C THR A 514 -15.88 -3.59 -16.14
N GLY A 515 -14.80 -3.56 -15.35
CA GLY A 515 -13.57 -4.31 -15.57
C GLY A 515 -13.58 -5.79 -15.20
N TYR A 516 -14.61 -6.30 -14.52
CA TYR A 516 -14.57 -7.65 -13.95
C TYR A 516 -15.21 -8.72 -14.85
N GLY A 517 -14.71 -9.95 -14.77
CA GLY A 517 -15.24 -11.09 -15.49
C GLY A 517 -15.03 -12.43 -14.78
N GLY A 518 -15.72 -13.46 -15.29
CA GLY A 518 -15.66 -14.81 -14.76
C GLY A 518 -16.76 -15.11 -13.73
N SER A 519 -16.70 -16.31 -13.16
CA SER A 519 -17.67 -16.81 -12.17
C SER A 519 -17.11 -16.92 -10.76
N GLY A 520 -15.84 -16.54 -10.57
CA GLY A 520 -15.21 -16.38 -9.27
C GLY A 520 -15.67 -15.13 -8.53
N THR A 521 -15.06 -14.89 -7.37
CA THR A 521 -15.39 -13.71 -6.53
C THR A 521 -14.34 -12.63 -6.69
N ILE A 522 -14.73 -11.44 -7.12
CA ILE A 522 -13.88 -10.25 -7.08
C ILE A 522 -14.48 -9.33 -6.02
N ASP A 523 -13.74 -9.10 -4.92
CA ASP A 523 -14.15 -8.29 -3.78
C ASP A 523 -13.41 -6.96 -3.80
N ASP A 524 -14.13 -5.89 -4.15
CA ASP A 524 -13.66 -4.50 -4.18
C ASP A 524 -14.33 -3.63 -3.11
N SER A 525 -14.96 -4.26 -2.12
CA SER A 525 -15.73 -3.56 -1.09
C SER A 525 -14.89 -2.70 -0.14
N ASN A 526 -13.57 -2.88 -0.14
CA ASN A 526 -12.66 -2.15 0.73
C ASN A 526 -12.10 -0.89 0.07
N ASN A 527 -12.88 0.19 0.11
CA ASN A 527 -12.48 1.54 -0.29
C ASN A 527 -11.92 1.64 -1.73
N CYS A 528 -12.44 0.85 -2.68
CA CYS A 528 -12.05 0.98 -4.08
C CYS A 528 -12.74 2.18 -4.76
N ILE A 529 -12.01 2.81 -5.68
CA ILE A 529 -12.45 3.95 -6.48
C ILE A 529 -12.80 3.47 -7.88
N HIS A 530 -13.92 3.96 -8.41
CA HIS A 530 -14.44 3.60 -9.74
C HIS A 530 -14.55 4.80 -10.69
N SER A 531 -13.63 5.74 -10.55
CA SER A 531 -13.53 6.95 -11.36
C SER A 531 -12.18 7.00 -12.07
N ASP A 532 -12.12 7.73 -13.18
CA ASP A 532 -10.88 7.89 -13.95
C ASP A 532 -9.72 8.33 -13.04
N PRO A 533 -8.57 7.63 -13.03
CA PRO A 533 -7.39 8.01 -12.27
C PRO A 533 -6.74 9.30 -12.80
N GLN A 534 -7.15 9.81 -13.96
CA GLN A 534 -6.69 11.06 -14.53
C GLN A 534 -5.17 11.11 -14.72
N PHE A 535 -4.64 10.11 -15.43
CA PHE A 535 -3.23 10.11 -15.81
C PHE A 535 -2.85 11.35 -16.63
N VAL A 536 -1.64 11.86 -16.44
CA VAL A 536 -1.09 12.99 -17.22
C VAL A 536 -1.12 12.67 -18.71
N ASN A 537 -0.50 11.55 -19.13
CA ASN A 537 -0.49 11.10 -20.52
C ASN A 537 -0.29 9.57 -20.65
N ALA A 538 -1.34 8.80 -20.34
CA ALA A 538 -1.32 7.34 -20.41
C ALA A 538 -0.93 6.79 -21.81
N ALA A 539 -1.33 7.47 -22.89
CA ALA A 539 -0.99 7.06 -24.26
C ALA A 539 0.51 7.22 -24.58
N GLY A 540 1.20 8.13 -23.87
CA GLY A 540 2.64 8.30 -23.94
C GLY A 540 3.42 7.49 -22.90
N GLY A 541 2.75 6.65 -22.11
CA GLY A 541 3.36 5.88 -21.02
C GLY A 541 3.60 6.68 -19.74
N ASP A 542 3.03 7.87 -19.63
CA ASP A 542 3.12 8.72 -18.44
C ASP A 542 1.87 8.52 -17.56
N TYR A 543 2.08 7.73 -16.51
CA TYR A 543 1.05 7.32 -15.55
C TYR A 543 1.08 8.13 -14.26
N HIS A 544 1.75 9.28 -14.23
CA HIS A 544 1.61 10.23 -13.13
C HIS A 544 0.16 10.71 -13.03
N LEU A 545 -0.28 11.01 -11.82
CA LEU A 545 -1.61 11.53 -11.55
C LEU A 545 -1.65 13.04 -11.83
N ARG A 546 -2.75 13.53 -12.40
CA ARG A 546 -3.04 14.97 -12.41
C ARG A 546 -3.46 15.44 -11.02
N ASP A 547 -3.25 16.71 -10.74
CA ASP A 547 -3.61 17.41 -9.49
C ASP A 547 -5.09 17.26 -9.08
N THR A 548 -5.99 16.91 -10.00
CA THR A 548 -7.41 16.66 -9.73
C THR A 548 -7.78 15.18 -9.59
N SER A 549 -6.80 14.28 -9.58
CA SER A 549 -7.03 12.84 -9.57
C SER A 549 -7.73 12.39 -8.28
N PRO A 550 -8.70 11.46 -8.35
CA PRO A 550 -9.27 10.86 -7.16
C PRO A 550 -8.31 9.88 -6.45
N CYS A 551 -7.17 9.56 -7.05
CA CYS A 551 -6.20 8.60 -6.50
C CYS A 551 -5.17 9.24 -5.57
N ILE A 552 -5.10 10.58 -5.52
CA ILE A 552 -4.20 11.34 -4.64
C ILE A 552 -4.67 11.18 -3.19
N ASP A 553 -3.75 10.84 -2.29
CA ASP A 553 -3.95 10.59 -0.85
C ASP A 553 -5.11 9.62 -0.54
N ALA A 554 -5.39 8.70 -1.48
CA ALA A 554 -6.55 7.81 -1.39
C ALA A 554 -6.20 6.38 -1.00
N GLY A 555 -4.91 6.05 -0.90
CA GLY A 555 -4.42 4.74 -0.51
C GLY A 555 -4.44 4.51 1.01
N ASP A 556 -3.91 3.38 1.42
CA ASP A 556 -3.72 3.04 2.84
C ASP A 556 -2.24 2.74 3.12
N ASN A 557 -1.66 3.56 4.00
CA ASN A 557 -0.26 3.49 4.42
C ASN A 557 0.11 2.13 5.01
N THR A 558 -0.85 1.39 5.59
CA THR A 558 -0.58 0.08 6.20
C THR A 558 -0.29 -1.02 5.19
N TYR A 559 -0.65 -0.81 3.92
CA TYR A 559 -0.30 -1.74 2.84
C TYR A 559 1.06 -1.45 2.21
N VAL A 560 1.64 -0.26 2.39
CA VAL A 560 2.95 0.08 1.82
C VAL A 560 4.00 -0.92 2.32
N PRO A 561 4.63 -1.71 1.43
CA PRO A 561 5.54 -2.76 1.87
C PRO A 561 6.75 -2.18 2.62
N VAL A 562 7.16 -2.84 3.71
CA VAL A 562 8.34 -2.44 4.48
C VAL A 562 9.57 -2.38 3.56
N GLY A 563 10.24 -1.22 3.53
CA GLY A 563 11.40 -0.96 2.68
C GLY A 563 11.08 -0.27 1.35
N VAL A 564 9.80 -0.12 0.97
CA VAL A 564 9.38 0.73 -0.16
C VAL A 564 9.13 2.14 0.39
N THR A 565 10.19 2.94 0.44
CA THR A 565 10.14 4.31 0.99
C THR A 565 9.97 5.38 -0.09
N THR A 566 10.23 5.04 -1.34
CA THR A 566 10.09 5.93 -2.49
C THR A 566 9.21 5.30 -3.57
N ASP A 567 8.64 6.12 -4.43
CA ASP A 567 7.93 5.70 -5.64
C ASP A 567 8.92 5.35 -6.77
N LEU A 568 8.40 5.21 -8.00
CA LEU A 568 9.22 4.88 -9.17
C LEU A 568 10.14 6.01 -9.65
N ASP A 569 9.82 7.27 -9.36
CA ASP A 569 10.67 8.42 -9.66
C ASP A 569 11.75 8.64 -8.61
N GLY A 570 11.64 7.94 -7.47
CA GLY A 570 12.54 8.07 -6.34
C GLY A 570 12.06 9.11 -5.32
N ASP A 571 10.84 9.62 -5.49
CA ASP A 571 10.22 10.56 -4.57
C ASP A 571 9.62 9.84 -3.37
N GLN A 572 9.50 10.52 -2.23
CA GLN A 572 9.00 9.92 -0.98
C GLN A 572 7.59 9.38 -1.18
N ARG A 573 7.33 8.17 -0.67
CA ARG A 573 6.10 7.43 -0.98
C ARG A 573 4.88 7.70 -0.11
N ILE A 574 5.05 8.42 0.99
CA ILE A 574 3.93 8.82 1.85
C ILE A 574 4.13 10.31 2.07
N VAL A 575 3.43 11.11 1.26
CA VAL A 575 3.41 12.58 1.33
C VAL A 575 1.98 13.07 1.51
N ASP A 576 1.81 14.35 1.82
CA ASP A 576 0.50 15.00 1.89
C ASP A 576 0.27 15.71 0.56
N GLY A 577 -0.21 14.95 -0.44
CA GLY A 577 -0.29 15.40 -1.84
C GLY A 577 -1.37 16.46 -2.07
N ASN A 578 -2.44 16.44 -1.27
CA ASN A 578 -3.59 17.32 -1.32
C ASN A 578 -3.46 18.51 -0.33
N ASN A 579 -2.43 18.49 0.52
CA ASN A 579 -2.07 19.52 1.49
C ASN A 579 -3.18 19.76 2.54
N ASP A 580 -3.85 18.69 2.98
CA ASP A 580 -4.87 18.69 4.04
C ASP A 580 -4.29 18.50 5.45
N GLY A 581 -2.98 18.27 5.55
CA GLY A 581 -2.23 18.04 6.78
C GLY A 581 -2.01 16.56 7.12
N VAL A 582 -2.46 15.62 6.28
CA VAL A 582 -2.35 14.17 6.51
C VAL A 582 -1.64 13.47 5.36
N ALA A 583 -0.40 13.05 5.60
CA ALA A 583 0.37 12.29 4.60
C ALA A 583 -0.20 10.88 4.39
N THR A 584 -0.66 10.59 3.18
CA THR A 584 -1.29 9.32 2.78
C THR A 584 -0.74 8.90 1.43
N VAL A 585 -0.42 7.62 1.28
CA VAL A 585 0.07 7.09 0.01
C VAL A 585 -0.96 7.24 -1.11
N ASP A 586 -0.48 7.58 -2.30
CA ASP A 586 -1.31 7.56 -3.50
C ASP A 586 -1.59 6.13 -3.97
N ILE A 587 -2.78 5.92 -4.52
CA ILE A 587 -3.10 4.68 -5.23
C ILE A 587 -2.32 4.68 -6.56
N GLY A 588 -1.59 3.61 -6.86
CA GLY A 588 -0.85 3.46 -8.12
C GLY A 588 0.64 3.25 -7.91
N ALA A 589 1.47 3.48 -8.92
CA ALA A 589 2.92 3.29 -8.87
C ALA A 589 3.72 4.59 -8.65
N TYR A 590 3.09 5.75 -8.77
CA TYR A 590 3.71 7.07 -8.54
C TYR A 590 3.03 7.76 -7.36
N GLU A 591 3.76 8.68 -6.75
CA GLU A 591 3.26 9.60 -5.73
C GLU A 591 3.18 11.02 -6.29
N TYR A 592 2.04 11.68 -6.18
CA TYR A 592 1.86 13.06 -6.58
C TYR A 592 2.59 13.99 -5.61
N GLN A 593 3.49 14.82 -6.15
CA GLN A 593 4.20 15.86 -5.40
C GLN A 593 3.53 17.23 -5.65
N PRO A 594 3.12 17.97 -4.60
CA PRO A 594 2.39 19.24 -4.71
C PRO A 594 3.22 20.47 -5.16
#